data_AF-A0AAV9IFU6-F1
#
_entry.id   AF-A0AAV9IFU6-F1
#
_cell.length_a   1.000
_cell.length_b   1.000
_cell.length_c   1.000
_cell.angle_alpha   90.00
_cell.angle_beta   90.00
_cell.angle_gamma   90.00
#
_symmetry.space_group_name_H-M   'P 1'
#
loop_
_entity.id
_entity.type
_entity.pdbx_description
1 polymer ?
#
loop_
_entity_poly.entity_id
_entity_poly.type
_entity_poly.pdbx_seq_one_letter_code
_entity_poly.pdbx_strand_id
1 'polypeptide(L)'
;MSLETVHEEPTGTTDKQQQLEKLKLENLDNITFEVESVSQPEEEKYSSEYCIACYDHPANIMLLPCEHKILCGYCVTRLDDQLCPFCRNHVETLRVFPKFHAGFTQQLEEKLEQKKGHDIEVEDSFREASLREESFSGLAALGSVSSHSRSPSLRSNHSGGGEPSSGPKRSVSLRNLKRIFTTPRASQKKDTKEEYAPPKIVVSLSNVLEECRFHEHEVIDKTFQVLVTGSDDVDKEGLVRSLQDLFPLQKPYIPWSSEEKSKLGHEEYLDAIDTFQAAENFVANMNIQGAPVRVTSVNLWELLRIMRSGKEDVRHPDLVILSCDTHSLRSFREMLALDEVLRERLKCTTPRFWVVIGRETSDASDEISLEDAEFAFKEIPLDRRPQDFFFLPERGKFCSWYLELGREIVTHAKSARGIVDKSEGSDMDNSNVGCLGCTII
;
A
#
# COMPACT_ATOMS: atom_id res chain seq x y z
N MET A 1 -56.73 -19.51 27.58
CA MET A 1 -55.49 -20.26 27.28
C MET A 1 -54.65 -20.20 28.55
N SER A 2 -54.59 -21.33 29.24
CA SER A 2 -54.04 -21.46 30.59
C SER A 2 -52.52 -21.62 30.50
N LEU A 3 -51.79 -20.86 31.32
CA LEU A 3 -50.33 -20.92 31.42
C LEU A 3 -49.94 -22.03 32.39
N GLU A 4 -49.21 -23.02 31.88
CA GLU A 4 -48.63 -24.11 32.66
C GLU A 4 -47.31 -23.65 33.30
N THR A 5 -47.22 -23.81 34.61
CA THR A 5 -46.03 -23.58 35.44
C THR A 5 -45.18 -24.85 35.49
N VAL A 6 -43.91 -24.76 35.07
CA VAL A 6 -42.91 -25.83 35.16
C VAL A 6 -42.15 -25.69 36.48
N HIS A 7 -42.17 -26.75 37.29
CA HIS A 7 -41.37 -26.90 38.50
C HIS A 7 -39.98 -27.47 38.13
N GLU A 8 -38.92 -26.78 38.55
CA GLU A 8 -37.54 -27.29 38.50
C GLU A 8 -37.15 -27.88 39.87
N GLU A 9 -36.62 -29.11 39.86
CA GLU A 9 -36.08 -29.80 41.03
C GLU A 9 -34.59 -29.47 41.24
N PRO A 10 -34.13 -29.28 42.50
CA PRO A 10 -32.73 -29.00 42.79
C PRO A 10 -31.92 -30.30 42.84
N THR A 11 -30.96 -30.44 41.93
CA THR A 11 -29.99 -31.56 41.90
C THR A 11 -28.79 -31.22 42.78
N GLY A 12 -28.57 -32.04 43.82
CA GLY A 12 -27.45 -31.92 44.74
C GLY A 12 -26.16 -32.52 44.16
N THR A 13 -25.20 -31.69 43.75
CA THR A 13 -23.86 -32.12 43.33
C THR A 13 -22.72 -31.23 43.87
N THR A 14 -22.98 -30.33 44.82
CA THR A 14 -21.99 -29.34 45.30
C THR A 14 -20.85 -29.92 46.15
N ASP A 15 -21.05 -31.04 46.84
CA ASP A 15 -20.07 -31.51 47.83
C ASP A 15 -18.86 -32.23 47.23
N LYS A 16 -19.02 -32.87 46.05
CA LYS A 16 -17.91 -33.54 45.37
C LYS A 16 -16.98 -32.56 44.67
N GLN A 17 -17.48 -31.41 44.26
CA GLN A 17 -16.69 -30.40 43.56
C GLN A 17 -15.78 -29.63 44.53
N GLN A 18 -16.24 -29.38 45.76
CA GLN A 18 -15.45 -28.73 46.81
C GLN A 18 -14.31 -29.63 47.35
N GLN A 19 -14.49 -30.95 47.41
CA GLN A 19 -13.41 -31.85 47.84
C GLN A 19 -12.27 -31.96 46.81
N LEU A 20 -12.57 -31.82 45.52
CA LEU A 20 -11.56 -31.90 44.46
C LEU A 20 -10.69 -30.63 44.37
N GLU A 21 -11.26 -29.46 44.65
CA GLU A 21 -10.49 -28.20 44.71
C GLU A 21 -9.55 -28.16 45.92
N LYS A 22 -9.97 -28.68 47.06
CA LYS A 22 -9.13 -28.69 48.26
C LYS A 22 -7.87 -29.57 48.08
N LEU A 23 -7.99 -30.69 47.38
CA LEU A 23 -6.87 -31.59 47.06
C LEU A 23 -5.88 -31.00 46.03
N LYS A 24 -6.29 -30.01 45.22
CA LYS A 24 -5.40 -29.36 44.25
C LYS A 24 -4.52 -28.27 44.89
N LEU A 25 -5.02 -27.61 45.95
CA LEU A 25 -4.27 -26.55 46.62
C LEU A 25 -3.14 -27.08 47.52
N GLU A 26 -3.30 -28.26 48.11
CA GLU A 26 -2.28 -28.81 49.03
C GLU A 26 -1.04 -29.41 48.32
N ASN A 27 -1.01 -29.42 46.98
CA ASN A 27 0.08 -30.04 46.21
C ASN A 27 1.02 -29.03 45.51
N LEU A 28 0.86 -27.73 45.75
CA LEU A 28 1.63 -26.66 45.10
C LEU A 28 2.75 -26.06 45.98
N ASP A 29 2.78 -26.34 47.28
CA ASP A 29 3.69 -25.66 48.22
C ASP A 29 5.06 -26.35 48.42
N ASN A 30 5.42 -27.38 47.64
CA ASN A 30 6.62 -28.18 47.86
C ASN A 30 7.68 -28.15 46.73
N ILE A 31 7.63 -27.16 45.84
CA ILE A 31 8.68 -26.97 44.81
C ILE A 31 9.46 -25.68 45.12
N THR A 32 10.29 -25.72 46.16
CA THR A 32 11.37 -24.75 46.34
C THR A 32 12.53 -25.16 45.43
N PHE A 33 12.55 -24.60 44.23
CA PHE A 33 13.66 -24.71 43.29
C PHE A 33 14.76 -23.74 43.74
N GLU A 34 15.86 -24.26 44.29
CA GLU A 34 17.08 -23.48 44.50
C GLU A 34 17.65 -23.13 43.12
N VAL A 35 17.28 -21.96 42.61
CA VAL A 35 17.86 -21.38 41.40
C VAL A 35 19.27 -20.90 41.76
N GLU A 36 20.25 -21.76 41.52
CA GLU A 36 21.64 -21.33 41.39
C GLU A 36 21.70 -20.21 40.34
N SER A 37 22.21 -19.05 40.76
CA SER A 37 22.41 -17.88 39.92
C SER A 37 23.48 -18.17 38.87
N VAL A 38 23.08 -18.82 37.79
CA VAL A 38 23.85 -18.91 36.55
C VAL A 38 23.95 -17.49 36.03
N SER A 39 25.14 -16.90 36.12
CA SER A 39 25.49 -15.67 35.40
C SER A 39 25.26 -15.93 33.92
N GLN A 40 24.12 -15.45 33.40
CA GLN A 40 23.77 -15.61 32.00
C GLN A 40 24.92 -15.06 31.16
N PRO A 41 25.37 -15.78 30.13
CA PRO A 41 26.30 -15.23 29.15
C PRO A 41 25.67 -13.92 28.66
N GLU A 42 26.45 -12.85 28.59
CA GLU A 42 26.01 -11.56 28.07
C GLU A 42 25.19 -11.81 26.81
N GLU A 43 23.86 -11.73 26.92
CA GLU A 43 22.95 -12.02 25.82
C GLU A 43 23.30 -11.02 24.73
N GLU A 44 23.95 -11.49 23.67
CA GLU A 44 24.26 -10.69 22.50
C GLU A 44 22.93 -10.17 21.97
N LYS A 45 22.62 -8.92 22.35
CA LYS A 45 21.39 -8.22 21.96
C LYS A 45 21.21 -8.35 20.45
N TYR A 46 20.10 -8.97 20.06
CA TYR A 46 19.85 -9.32 18.68
C TYR A 46 19.92 -8.08 17.79
N SER A 47 20.92 -8.06 16.91
CA SER A 47 21.09 -7.01 15.90
C SER A 47 20.94 -7.65 14.53
N SER A 48 19.90 -7.24 13.82
CA SER A 48 19.74 -7.60 12.40
C SER A 48 20.48 -6.57 11.55
N GLU A 49 21.07 -6.99 10.44
CA GLU A 49 21.62 -6.05 9.47
C GLU A 49 20.50 -5.29 8.73
N TYR A 50 19.35 -5.94 8.53
CA TYR A 50 18.19 -5.43 7.81
C TYR A 50 16.99 -5.25 8.75
N CYS A 51 16.12 -4.30 8.39
CA CYS A 51 14.86 -4.06 9.06
C CYS A 51 14.00 -5.34 8.99
N ILE A 52 13.53 -5.83 10.13
CA ILE A 52 12.73 -7.06 10.19
C ILE A 52 11.31 -6.87 9.67
N ALA A 53 10.87 -5.61 9.48
CA ALA A 53 9.54 -5.29 9.00
C ALA A 53 9.47 -5.28 7.47
N CYS A 54 10.42 -4.59 6.80
CA CYS A 54 10.43 -4.51 5.34
C CYS A 54 11.44 -5.44 4.67
N TYR A 55 12.48 -5.90 5.36
CA TYR A 55 13.61 -6.66 4.80
C TYR A 55 14.39 -5.96 3.67
N ASP A 56 14.01 -4.73 3.30
CA ASP A 56 14.61 -3.99 2.19
C ASP A 56 15.68 -2.99 2.67
N HIS A 57 15.47 -2.38 3.83
CA HIS A 57 16.29 -1.29 4.34
C HIS A 57 17.16 -1.74 5.53
N PRO A 58 18.35 -1.15 5.73
CA PRO A 58 19.19 -1.50 6.87
C PRO A 58 18.51 -1.14 8.20
N ALA A 59 18.66 -1.99 9.21
CA ALA A 59 18.18 -1.68 10.55
C ALA A 59 19.11 -0.63 11.19
N ASN A 60 18.69 0.64 11.12
CA ASN A 60 19.45 1.78 11.64
C ASN A 60 18.86 2.34 12.95
N ILE A 61 17.74 1.81 13.43
CA ILE A 61 17.07 2.24 14.66
C ILE A 61 17.15 1.16 15.74
N MET A 62 17.54 1.56 16.95
CA MET A 62 17.46 0.73 18.16
C MET A 62 16.36 1.24 19.07
N LEU A 63 15.50 0.33 19.50
CA LEU A 63 14.33 0.61 20.32
C LEU A 63 14.70 0.55 21.80
N LEU A 64 14.50 1.62 22.56
CA LEU A 64 14.80 1.67 24.00
C LEU A 64 13.51 1.53 24.83
N PRO A 65 13.54 0.80 25.96
CA PRO A 65 14.73 0.32 26.67
C PRO A 65 15.22 -1.08 26.27
N CYS A 66 14.50 -1.81 25.42
CA CYS A 66 14.82 -3.21 25.10
C CYS A 66 16.10 -3.41 24.27
N GLU A 67 16.63 -2.34 23.67
CA GLU A 67 17.85 -2.29 22.86
C GLU A 67 17.87 -3.18 21.62
N HIS A 68 16.71 -3.65 21.13
CA HIS A 68 16.64 -4.37 19.86
C HIS A 68 16.87 -3.41 18.69
N LYS A 69 17.88 -3.72 17.87
CA LYS A 69 18.20 -2.98 16.64
C LYS A 69 17.67 -3.74 15.42
N ILE A 70 16.43 -3.44 15.08
CA ILE A 70 15.62 -4.28 14.19
C ILE A 70 14.78 -3.50 13.17
N LEU A 71 14.69 -2.17 13.27
CA LEU A 71 13.87 -1.34 12.37
C LEU A 71 14.70 -0.33 11.60
N CYS A 72 14.21 0.04 10.41
CA CYS A 72 14.68 1.21 9.67
C CYS A 72 13.89 2.47 10.06
N GLY A 73 14.40 3.64 9.63
CA GLY A 73 13.74 4.94 9.82
C GLY A 73 12.33 5.05 9.25
N TYR A 74 12.02 4.33 8.17
CA TYR A 74 10.67 4.27 7.62
C TYR A 74 9.74 3.39 8.45
N CYS A 75 10.16 2.17 8.81
CA CYS A 75 9.27 1.26 9.52
C CYS A 75 9.00 1.70 10.96
N VAL A 76 9.86 2.51 11.57
CA VAL A 76 9.61 3.02 12.92
C VAL A 76 8.49 4.06 12.98
N THR A 77 8.23 4.80 11.88
CA THR A 77 7.11 5.75 11.82
C THR A 77 5.74 5.07 11.83
N ARG A 78 5.71 3.75 11.61
CA ARG A 78 4.50 2.91 11.59
C ARG A 78 4.31 2.08 12.87
N LEU A 79 5.07 2.39 13.92
CA LEU A 79 5.04 1.64 15.19
C LEU A 79 3.96 2.21 16.12
N ASP A 80 2.70 2.14 15.69
CA ASP A 80 1.57 2.82 16.35
C ASP A 80 1.30 2.34 17.78
N ASP A 81 1.54 1.06 18.08
CA ASP A 81 1.35 0.48 19.41
C ASP A 81 2.49 0.77 20.38
N GLN A 82 3.57 1.41 19.89
CA GLN A 82 4.80 1.66 20.64
C GLN A 82 5.40 0.39 21.25
N LEU A 83 5.16 -0.79 20.67
CA LEU A 83 5.73 -2.05 21.16
C LEU A 83 6.85 -2.53 20.25
N CYS A 84 7.94 -3.02 20.84
CA CYS A 84 9.01 -3.65 20.08
C CYS A 84 8.48 -4.89 19.34
N PRO A 85 8.61 -5.00 18.00
CA PRO A 85 8.07 -6.16 17.28
C PRO A 85 8.75 -7.49 17.64
N PHE A 86 9.94 -7.45 18.24
CA PHE A 86 10.68 -8.64 18.66
C PHE A 86 10.31 -9.13 20.07
N CYS A 87 10.37 -8.25 21.08
CA CYS A 87 10.15 -8.63 22.49
C CYS A 87 8.82 -8.13 23.08
N ARG A 88 8.05 -7.32 22.33
CA ARG A 88 6.79 -6.67 22.76
C ARG A 88 6.90 -5.74 23.97
N ASN A 89 8.12 -5.38 24.36
CA ASN A 89 8.33 -4.33 25.37
C ASN A 89 7.96 -2.96 24.82
N HIS A 90 7.40 -2.10 25.67
CA HIS A 90 7.08 -0.71 25.33
C HIS A 90 8.34 0.05 24.93
N VAL A 91 8.25 0.85 23.86
CA VAL A 91 9.33 1.64 23.29
C VAL A 91 9.10 3.10 23.63
N GLU A 92 10.03 3.69 24.37
CA GLU A 92 9.92 5.09 24.80
C GLU A 92 10.75 6.02 23.90
N THR A 93 11.98 5.60 23.62
CA THR A 93 12.94 6.39 22.86
C THR A 93 13.63 5.53 21.81
N LEU A 94 14.12 6.21 20.78
CA LEU A 94 14.81 5.62 19.65
C LEU A 94 16.25 6.09 19.69
N ARG A 95 17.19 5.15 19.66
CA ARG A 95 18.59 5.45 19.37
C ARG A 95 18.82 5.30 17.88
N VAL A 96 19.02 6.43 17.22
CA VAL A 96 19.29 6.50 15.79
C VAL A 96 20.77 6.24 15.57
N PHE A 97 21.08 5.25 14.74
CA PHE A 97 22.41 5.07 14.21
C PHE A 97 22.41 5.69 12.81
N PRO A 98 22.94 6.91 12.64
CA PRO A 98 23.28 7.39 11.32
C PRO A 98 24.44 6.52 10.83
N LYS A 99 24.11 5.30 10.38
CA LYS A 99 25.01 4.46 9.62
C LYS A 99 25.12 5.17 8.29
N PHE A 100 26.08 6.09 8.24
CA PHE A 100 26.77 6.63 7.07
C PHE A 100 26.24 6.01 5.78
N HIS A 101 25.20 6.64 5.22
CA HIS A 101 24.71 6.32 3.89
C HIS A 101 25.79 6.55 2.84
N ALA A 102 26.92 7.20 3.16
CA ALA A 102 27.98 7.50 2.20
C ALA A 102 28.39 6.29 1.34
N GLY A 103 28.43 5.06 1.87
CA GLY A 103 28.71 3.88 1.05
C GLY A 103 27.55 3.46 0.14
N PHE A 104 26.30 3.65 0.56
CA PHE A 104 25.11 3.27 -0.20
C PHE A 104 24.70 4.35 -1.20
N THR A 105 24.73 5.64 -0.84
CA THR A 105 24.57 6.74 -1.81
C THR A 105 25.69 6.72 -2.83
N GLN A 106 26.94 6.47 -2.44
CA GLN A 106 28.03 6.34 -3.39
C GLN A 106 27.88 5.11 -4.29
N GLN A 107 27.38 3.97 -3.79
CA GLN A 107 27.04 2.82 -4.64
C GLN A 107 25.84 3.07 -5.55
N LEU A 108 24.85 3.87 -5.12
CA LEU A 108 23.69 4.23 -5.93
C LEU A 108 24.06 5.27 -6.99
N GLU A 109 24.86 6.27 -6.62
CA GLU A 109 25.46 7.25 -7.52
C GLU A 109 26.40 6.56 -8.51
N GLU A 110 27.28 5.66 -8.07
CA GLU A 110 28.16 4.88 -8.95
C GLU A 110 27.36 3.96 -9.88
N LYS A 111 26.26 3.34 -9.41
CA LYS A 111 25.34 2.59 -10.29
C LYS A 111 24.58 3.49 -11.28
N LEU A 112 24.17 4.69 -10.87
CA LEU A 112 23.52 5.67 -11.74
C LEU A 112 24.50 6.24 -12.78
N GLU A 113 25.75 6.46 -12.41
CA GLU A 113 26.83 6.86 -13.30
C GLU A 113 27.21 5.73 -14.26
N GLN A 114 27.31 4.49 -13.80
CA GLN A 114 27.50 3.31 -14.65
C GLN A 114 26.35 3.12 -15.64
N LYS A 115 25.10 3.36 -15.21
CA LYS A 115 23.92 3.27 -16.08
C LYS A 115 23.90 4.40 -17.12
N LYS A 116 24.23 5.63 -16.72
CA LYS A 116 24.39 6.77 -17.66
C LYS A 116 25.49 6.50 -18.69
N GLY A 117 26.60 5.88 -18.30
CA GLY A 117 27.65 5.48 -19.23
C GLY A 117 27.19 4.42 -20.23
N HIS A 118 26.41 3.44 -19.77
CA HIS A 118 25.93 2.35 -20.62
C HIS A 118 24.86 2.81 -21.63
N ASP A 119 23.95 3.70 -21.23
CA ASP A 119 22.91 4.22 -22.12
C ASP A 119 23.50 5.09 -23.25
N ILE A 120 24.61 5.79 -23.00
CA ILE A 120 25.33 6.59 -24.02
C ILE A 120 26.02 5.69 -25.07
N GLU A 121 26.66 4.59 -24.65
CA GLU A 121 27.30 3.66 -25.59
C GLU A 121 26.28 2.90 -26.45
N VAL A 122 25.09 2.60 -25.89
CA VAL A 122 24.00 1.98 -26.66
C VAL A 122 23.43 2.96 -27.69
N GLU A 123 23.22 4.24 -27.35
CA GLU A 123 22.78 5.25 -28.32
C GLU A 123 23.81 5.52 -29.44
N ASP A 124 25.11 5.55 -29.12
CA ASP A 124 26.16 5.73 -30.13
C ASP A 124 26.28 4.50 -31.05
N SER A 125 26.14 3.29 -30.51
CA SER A 125 26.11 2.06 -31.33
C SER A 125 24.86 1.97 -32.23
N PHE A 126 23.71 2.47 -31.77
CA PHE A 126 22.49 2.54 -32.57
C PHE A 126 22.59 3.60 -33.67
N ARG A 127 23.21 4.75 -33.40
CA ARG A 127 23.49 5.77 -34.42
C ARG A 127 24.46 5.28 -35.48
N GLU A 128 25.48 4.51 -35.11
CA GLU A 128 26.45 3.95 -36.05
C GLU A 128 25.85 2.84 -36.92
N ALA A 129 24.90 2.05 -36.38
CA ALA A 129 24.13 1.07 -37.15
C ALA A 129 23.13 1.74 -38.12
N SER A 130 22.43 2.80 -37.67
CA SER A 130 21.46 3.53 -38.49
C SER A 130 22.10 4.23 -39.69
N LEU A 131 23.31 4.78 -39.55
CA LEU A 131 24.05 5.41 -40.66
C LEU A 131 24.56 4.39 -41.70
N ARG A 132 24.66 3.11 -41.34
CA ARG A 132 25.07 2.04 -42.24
C ARG A 132 23.92 1.48 -43.09
N GLU A 133 22.69 1.52 -42.59
CA GLU A 133 21.51 1.05 -43.33
C GLU A 133 20.97 2.09 -44.33
N GLU A 134 21.16 3.39 -44.09
CA GLU A 134 20.81 4.43 -45.07
C GLU A 134 21.73 4.45 -46.30
N SER A 135 22.84 3.70 -46.28
CA SER A 135 23.73 3.53 -47.44
C SER A 135 23.34 2.37 -48.37
N PHE A 136 22.30 1.59 -48.07
CA PHE A 136 21.97 0.37 -48.82
C PHE A 136 20.53 0.28 -49.37
N SER A 137 19.69 1.30 -49.16
CA SER A 137 18.28 1.28 -49.59
C SER A 137 17.98 2.01 -50.92
N GLY A 138 19.02 2.32 -51.69
CA GLY A 138 18.87 2.82 -53.07
C GLY A 138 18.79 1.70 -54.10
N LEU A 139 17.76 0.85 -54.06
CA LEU A 139 17.28 0.00 -55.19
C LEU A 139 16.18 -0.99 -54.74
N ALA A 140 14.91 -0.60 -54.81
CA ALA A 140 13.81 -1.48 -55.26
C ALA A 140 12.48 -0.71 -55.24
N ALA A 141 12.01 -0.40 -56.44
CA ALA A 141 10.65 0.03 -56.68
C ALA A 141 9.80 -1.16 -57.17
N LEU A 142 8.49 -1.04 -56.96
CA LEU A 142 7.37 -1.72 -57.65
C LEU A 142 6.94 -3.11 -57.11
N GLY A 143 5.65 -3.19 -56.74
CA GLY A 143 4.94 -4.47 -56.70
C GLY A 143 3.79 -4.56 -55.70
N SER A 144 2.61 -4.05 -56.08
CA SER A 144 1.30 -4.49 -55.56
C SER A 144 1.15 -6.02 -55.71
N VAL A 145 0.44 -6.76 -54.83
CA VAL A 145 -0.94 -7.28 -54.96
C VAL A 145 -1.34 -8.13 -53.73
N SER A 146 -2.64 -8.09 -53.45
CA SER A 146 -3.58 -8.88 -52.63
C SER A 146 -3.23 -10.26 -52.02
N SER A 147 -3.76 -10.44 -50.81
CA SER A 147 -4.53 -11.59 -50.27
C SER A 147 -3.97 -13.02 -50.39
N HIS A 148 -3.86 -13.71 -49.25
CA HIS A 148 -4.62 -14.94 -48.99
C HIS A 148 -4.52 -15.40 -47.53
N SER A 149 -5.69 -15.81 -47.03
CA SER A 149 -5.93 -16.62 -45.86
C SER A 149 -5.26 -17.99 -45.94
N ARG A 150 -4.83 -18.52 -44.79
CA ARG A 150 -4.92 -19.95 -44.41
C ARG A 150 -4.31 -20.19 -43.04
N SER A 151 -5.16 -20.64 -42.11
CA SER A 151 -4.77 -21.42 -40.94
C SER A 151 -4.07 -22.71 -41.38
N PRO A 152 -3.31 -23.35 -40.47
CA PRO A 152 -3.64 -24.75 -40.21
C PRO A 152 -3.61 -25.12 -38.73
N SER A 153 -4.44 -26.13 -38.48
CA SER A 153 -4.68 -26.86 -37.26
C SER A 153 -3.60 -27.91 -36.97
N LEU A 154 -3.53 -28.28 -35.69
CA LEU A 154 -3.18 -29.59 -35.12
C LEU A 154 -1.81 -30.19 -35.46
N ARG A 155 -0.99 -30.40 -34.41
CA ARG A 155 -0.42 -31.73 -34.13
C ARG A 155 0.10 -31.86 -32.70
N SER A 156 -0.14 -33.07 -32.21
CA SER A 156 0.11 -33.67 -30.90
C SER A 156 1.52 -34.27 -30.75
N ASN A 157 1.88 -34.53 -29.49
CA ASN A 157 2.83 -35.54 -28.98
C ASN A 157 4.33 -35.31 -29.23
N HIS A 158 5.12 -35.22 -28.15
CA HIS A 158 5.93 -36.35 -27.67
C HIS A 158 6.68 -36.02 -26.37
N SER A 159 6.63 -36.99 -25.46
CA SER A 159 7.44 -37.16 -24.26
C SER A 159 8.79 -37.83 -24.59
N GLY A 160 9.84 -37.42 -23.88
CA GLY A 160 11.19 -38.00 -23.85
C GLY A 160 12.14 -36.94 -23.25
N GLY A 161 12.85 -37.13 -22.14
CA GLY A 161 13.57 -38.32 -21.69
C GLY A 161 15.03 -38.19 -22.13
N GLY A 162 15.89 -37.56 -21.31
CA GLY A 162 17.33 -37.47 -21.57
C GLY A 162 18.09 -36.48 -20.66
N GLU A 163 18.61 -36.99 -19.54
CA GLU A 163 19.85 -36.48 -18.90
C GLU A 163 21.09 -37.12 -19.59
N PRO A 164 22.33 -36.87 -19.15
CA PRO A 164 23.03 -35.59 -18.98
C PRO A 164 24.36 -35.60 -19.78
N SER A 165 24.91 -34.44 -20.14
CA SER A 165 26.27 -34.37 -20.73
C SER A 165 27.19 -33.43 -19.97
N SER A 166 28.28 -34.04 -19.52
CA SER A 166 29.45 -33.54 -18.83
C SER A 166 30.42 -32.73 -19.71
N GLY A 167 31.06 -31.71 -19.11
CA GLY A 167 32.44 -31.26 -19.42
C GLY A 167 32.62 -29.74 -19.48
N PRO A 168 33.86 -29.18 -19.39
CA PRO A 168 35.10 -29.71 -18.81
C PRO A 168 35.67 -28.80 -17.68
N LYS A 169 36.38 -29.42 -16.73
CA LYS A 169 37.21 -28.74 -15.73
C LYS A 169 38.50 -28.23 -16.38
N ARG A 170 38.78 -26.93 -16.29
CA ARG A 170 40.11 -26.36 -16.57
C ARG A 170 40.85 -26.12 -15.25
N SER A 171 41.80 -26.99 -14.98
CA SER A 171 42.87 -26.80 -14.00
C SER A 171 43.95 -25.88 -14.60
N VAL A 172 44.29 -24.79 -13.91
CA VAL A 172 45.49 -24.00 -14.24
C VAL A 172 46.51 -24.14 -13.12
N SER A 173 47.69 -24.59 -13.54
CA SER A 173 48.85 -24.98 -12.77
C SER A 173 49.62 -23.77 -12.23
N LEU A 174 49.96 -23.84 -10.94
CA LEU A 174 50.97 -23.03 -10.26
C LEU A 174 52.38 -23.34 -10.77
N ARG A 175 53.11 -22.34 -11.31
CA ARG A 175 54.58 -22.31 -11.29
C ARG A 175 55.15 -20.90 -11.16
N ASN A 176 55.81 -20.68 -10.02
CA ASN A 176 57.10 -20.01 -9.82
C ASN A 176 57.42 -18.74 -10.64
N LEU A 177 57.33 -17.59 -9.97
CA LEU A 177 58.27 -16.47 -10.18
C LEU A 177 58.64 -15.87 -8.81
N LYS A 178 59.73 -16.38 -8.22
CA LYS A 178 60.46 -15.70 -7.15
C LYS A 178 61.20 -14.51 -7.77
N ARG A 179 60.72 -13.29 -7.56
CA ARG A 179 61.53 -12.07 -7.68
C ARG A 179 61.74 -11.49 -6.28
N ILE A 180 63.00 -11.48 -5.90
CA ILE A 180 63.55 -10.86 -4.70
C ILE A 180 63.47 -9.35 -4.93
N PHE A 181 62.54 -8.68 -4.25
CA PHE A 181 62.61 -7.24 -4.00
C PHE A 181 62.67 -7.06 -2.49
N THR A 182 63.86 -6.69 -2.01
CA THR A 182 64.08 -6.20 -0.66
C THR A 182 63.45 -4.82 -0.55
N THR A 183 62.28 -4.73 0.08
CA THR A 183 61.66 -3.45 0.43
C THR A 183 62.28 -2.88 1.71
N PRO A 184 62.48 -1.56 1.81
CA PRO A 184 63.01 -0.93 3.01
C PRO A 184 61.99 -1.00 4.15
N ARG A 185 62.47 -1.34 5.35
CA ARG A 185 61.71 -1.29 6.61
C ARG A 185 61.26 0.15 6.89
N ALA A 186 60.08 0.50 6.42
CA ALA A 186 59.35 1.67 6.87
C ALA A 186 58.82 1.38 8.29
N SER A 187 59.23 2.23 9.23
CA SER A 187 58.73 2.28 10.60
C SER A 187 57.20 2.29 10.59
N GLN A 188 56.58 1.21 11.06
CA GLN A 188 55.14 1.15 11.29
C GLN A 188 54.80 2.07 12.47
N LYS A 189 54.55 3.35 12.15
CA LYS A 189 53.85 4.26 13.04
C LYS A 189 52.47 3.63 13.25
N LYS A 190 52.26 3.14 14.47
CA LYS A 190 50.97 2.64 14.94
C LYS A 190 50.05 3.85 15.06
N ASP A 191 49.49 4.28 13.94
CA ASP A 191 48.41 5.26 13.94
C ASP A 191 47.23 4.60 14.63
N THR A 192 47.09 4.87 15.92
CA THR A 192 45.83 4.71 16.64
C THR A 192 44.81 5.55 15.88
N LYS A 193 44.12 4.93 14.92
CA LYS A 193 42.87 5.44 14.38
C LYS A 193 41.96 5.61 15.58
N GLU A 194 41.87 6.84 16.09
CA GLU A 194 40.78 7.23 16.97
C GLU A 194 39.51 6.92 16.18
N GLU A 195 38.83 5.85 16.59
CA GLU A 195 37.57 5.43 16.04
C GLU A 195 36.57 6.54 16.37
N TYR A 196 36.32 7.41 15.40
CA TYR A 196 35.35 8.49 15.53
C TYR A 196 33.98 7.83 15.78
N ALA A 197 33.56 7.77 17.05
CA ALA A 197 32.24 7.31 17.41
C ALA A 197 31.28 8.46 17.06
N PRO A 198 30.47 8.35 15.98
CA PRO A 198 29.54 9.39 15.63
C PRO A 198 28.58 9.64 16.81
N PRO A 199 28.16 10.89 17.04
CA PRO A 199 27.25 11.22 18.12
C PRO A 199 25.99 10.36 18.02
N LYS A 200 25.68 9.65 19.11
CA LYS A 200 24.47 8.85 19.22
C LYS A 200 23.31 9.80 19.49
N ILE A 201 22.37 9.88 18.55
CA ILE A 201 21.15 10.66 18.73
C ILE A 201 20.11 9.77 19.37
N VAL A 202 19.48 10.28 20.43
CA VAL A 202 18.34 9.65 21.10
C VAL A 202 17.15 10.58 20.95
N VAL A 203 16.07 10.10 20.35
CA VAL A 203 14.83 10.85 20.14
C VAL A 203 13.65 10.13 20.78
N SER A 204 12.62 10.87 21.17
CA SER A 204 11.35 10.31 21.69
C SER A 204 10.56 9.66 20.56
N LEU A 205 10.10 8.41 20.74
CA LEU A 205 9.23 7.76 19.75
C LEU A 205 7.90 8.52 19.63
N SER A 206 7.32 8.96 20.76
CA SER A 206 6.07 9.72 20.75
C SER A 206 6.17 10.99 19.92
N ASN A 207 7.29 11.74 20.01
CA ASN A 207 7.48 12.96 19.21
C ASN A 207 7.54 12.64 17.71
N VAL A 208 8.26 11.58 17.34
CA VAL A 208 8.34 11.11 15.94
C VAL A 208 6.95 10.76 15.41
N LEU A 209 6.16 10.01 16.18
CA LEU A 209 4.82 9.60 15.77
C LEU A 209 3.84 10.78 15.72
N GLU A 210 3.93 11.73 16.66
CA GLU A 210 3.14 12.97 16.63
C GLU A 210 3.44 13.80 15.39
N GLU A 211 4.70 13.90 15.00
CA GLU A 211 5.14 14.60 13.79
C GLU A 211 4.66 13.89 12.52
N CYS A 212 4.69 12.55 12.48
CA CYS A 212 4.11 11.77 11.38
C CYS A 212 2.62 12.05 11.23
N ARG A 213 1.85 12.00 12.33
CA ARG A 213 0.41 12.30 12.32
C ARG A 213 0.13 13.74 11.90
N PHE A 214 0.95 14.68 12.35
CA PHE A 214 0.85 16.08 11.93
C PHE A 214 1.00 16.21 10.40
N HIS A 215 2.00 15.56 9.81
CA HIS A 215 2.18 15.54 8.36
C HIS A 215 1.04 14.83 7.64
N GLU A 216 0.55 13.69 8.15
CA GLU A 216 -0.61 13.01 7.59
C GLU A 216 -1.83 13.93 7.53
N HIS A 217 -2.16 14.61 8.64
CA HIS A 217 -3.26 15.57 8.71
C HIS A 217 -3.11 16.72 7.72
N GLU A 218 -1.91 17.30 7.60
CA GLU A 218 -1.62 18.35 6.62
C GLU A 218 -1.91 17.91 5.17
N VAL A 219 -1.63 16.65 4.82
CA VAL A 219 -1.93 16.11 3.49
C VAL A 219 -3.41 15.81 3.32
N ILE A 220 -4.05 15.23 4.34
CA ILE A 220 -5.47 14.89 4.35
C ILE A 220 -6.32 16.15 4.20
N ASP A 221 -5.99 17.22 4.93
CA ASP A 221 -6.71 18.50 4.85
C ASP A 221 -6.67 19.11 3.45
N LYS A 222 -5.61 18.83 2.68
CA LYS A 222 -5.42 19.32 1.32
C LYS A 222 -5.86 18.34 0.23
N THR A 223 -6.16 17.08 0.56
CA THR A 223 -6.47 16.02 -0.42
C THR A 223 -7.76 15.31 -0.06
N PHE A 224 -8.73 15.26 -0.98
CA PHE A 224 -9.95 14.49 -0.77
C PHE A 224 -9.65 12.99 -0.73
N GLN A 225 -10.09 12.31 0.34
CA GLN A 225 -9.87 10.89 0.57
C GLN A 225 -11.10 10.09 0.15
N VAL A 226 -10.94 9.24 -0.85
CA VAL A 226 -12.01 8.42 -1.41
C VAL A 226 -11.63 6.95 -1.26
N LEU A 227 -12.50 6.16 -0.64
CA LEU A 227 -12.31 4.72 -0.50
C LEU A 227 -13.20 3.96 -1.46
N VAL A 228 -12.60 3.08 -2.27
CA VAL A 228 -13.31 2.13 -3.13
C VAL A 228 -13.29 0.77 -2.46
N THR A 229 -14.46 0.16 -2.28
CA THR A 229 -14.56 -1.19 -1.74
C THR A 229 -15.62 -2.00 -2.48
N GLY A 230 -15.66 -3.29 -2.20
CA GLY A 230 -16.46 -4.27 -2.90
C GLY A 230 -15.89 -5.66 -2.66
N SER A 231 -16.60 -6.69 -3.11
CA SER A 231 -16.15 -8.07 -2.98
C SER A 231 -14.77 -8.30 -3.61
N ASP A 232 -14.12 -9.40 -3.24
CA ASP A 232 -12.76 -9.72 -3.69
C ASP A 232 -12.67 -10.01 -5.20
N ASP A 233 -13.80 -10.40 -5.83
CA ASP A 233 -13.92 -10.65 -7.26
C ASP A 233 -14.11 -9.37 -8.11
N VAL A 234 -14.43 -8.24 -7.47
CA VAL A 234 -14.60 -6.94 -8.13
C VAL A 234 -13.23 -6.32 -8.42
N ASP A 235 -13.01 -5.90 -9.67
CA ASP A 235 -11.78 -5.24 -10.14
C ASP A 235 -11.70 -3.77 -9.68
N LYS A 236 -11.62 -3.58 -8.36
CA LYS A 236 -11.51 -2.27 -7.69
C LYS A 236 -10.26 -1.51 -8.15
N GLU A 237 -9.12 -2.19 -8.20
CA GLU A 237 -7.87 -1.63 -8.72
C GLU A 237 -8.01 -1.19 -10.17
N GLY A 238 -8.86 -1.89 -10.92
CA GLY A 238 -9.20 -1.50 -12.26
C GLY A 238 -9.96 -0.19 -12.33
N LEU A 239 -11.02 -0.05 -11.53
CA LEU A 239 -11.76 1.20 -11.41
C LEU A 239 -10.84 2.38 -11.03
N VAL A 240 -9.97 2.19 -10.04
CA VAL A 240 -8.99 3.21 -9.60
C VAL A 240 -8.04 3.60 -10.74
N ARG A 241 -7.45 2.61 -11.43
CA ARG A 241 -6.55 2.87 -12.57
C ARG A 241 -7.26 3.63 -13.70
N SER A 242 -8.50 3.26 -14.02
CA SER A 242 -9.26 3.94 -15.07
C SER A 242 -9.59 5.40 -14.72
N LEU A 243 -9.84 5.71 -13.44
CA LEU A 243 -9.95 7.10 -12.98
C LEU A 243 -8.61 7.84 -13.04
N GLN A 244 -7.50 7.20 -12.64
CA GLN A 244 -6.16 7.80 -12.71
C GLN A 244 -5.75 8.13 -14.15
N ASP A 245 -6.05 7.26 -15.11
CA ASP A 245 -5.75 7.46 -16.53
C ASP A 245 -6.50 8.68 -17.11
N LEU A 246 -7.74 8.91 -16.64
CA LEU A 246 -8.58 10.04 -17.08
C LEU A 246 -8.26 11.35 -16.35
N PHE A 247 -7.79 11.26 -15.10
CA PHE A 247 -7.51 12.40 -14.24
C PHE A 247 -6.06 12.40 -13.73
N PRO A 248 -5.06 12.29 -14.62
CA PRO A 248 -3.68 12.13 -14.20
C PRO A 248 -3.20 13.37 -13.44
N LEU A 249 -2.32 13.14 -12.47
CA LEU A 249 -1.56 14.22 -11.87
C LEU A 249 -0.60 14.80 -12.90
N GLN A 250 -0.68 16.10 -13.15
CA GLN A 250 0.25 16.78 -14.06
C GLN A 250 1.69 16.79 -13.52
N LYS A 251 1.83 16.75 -12.19
CA LYS A 251 3.11 16.69 -11.47
C LYS A 251 2.91 15.83 -10.22
N PRO A 252 3.95 15.14 -9.71
CA PRO A 252 3.89 14.50 -8.41
C PRO A 252 3.36 15.51 -7.38
N TYR A 253 2.27 15.15 -6.71
CA TYR A 253 1.68 16.01 -5.69
C TYR A 253 2.57 15.94 -4.46
N ILE A 254 3.45 16.93 -4.31
CA ILE A 254 4.24 17.10 -3.10
C ILE A 254 3.54 18.18 -2.28
N PRO A 255 2.91 17.84 -1.15
CA PRO A 255 2.15 18.81 -0.36
C PRO A 255 3.04 19.84 0.35
N TRP A 256 4.37 19.65 0.29
CA TRP A 256 5.37 20.55 0.86
C TRP A 256 6.42 20.93 -0.18
N SER A 257 6.73 22.22 -0.24
CA SER A 257 7.94 22.72 -0.90
C SER A 257 9.20 22.26 -0.16
N SER A 258 10.34 22.27 -0.85
CA SER A 258 11.64 21.98 -0.21
C SER A 258 11.94 22.94 0.94
N GLU A 259 11.48 24.19 0.84
CA GLU A 259 11.60 25.18 1.93
C GLU A 259 10.73 24.82 3.14
N GLU A 260 9.50 24.35 2.92
CA GLU A 260 8.63 23.87 4.02
C GLU A 260 9.21 22.62 4.66
N LYS A 261 9.72 21.67 3.88
CA LYS A 261 10.42 20.49 4.42
C LYS A 261 11.62 20.90 5.28
N SER A 262 12.40 21.89 4.84
CA SER A 262 13.53 22.39 5.61
C SER A 262 13.12 23.16 6.88
N LYS A 263 11.92 23.74 6.92
CA LYS A 263 11.40 24.46 8.10
C LYS A 263 10.72 23.53 9.10
N LEU A 264 10.07 22.48 8.60
CA LEU A 264 9.33 21.50 9.39
C LEU A 264 10.24 20.36 9.88
N GLY A 265 11.25 19.99 9.09
CA GLY A 265 12.19 18.95 9.45
C GLY A 265 13.04 19.36 10.64
N HIS A 266 12.96 18.60 11.73
CA HIS A 266 13.89 18.77 12.84
C HIS A 266 15.27 18.25 12.45
N GLU A 267 16.29 19.11 12.54
CA GLU A 267 17.71 18.74 12.37
C GLU A 267 18.12 17.55 13.27
N GLU A 268 17.35 17.30 14.34
CA GLU A 268 17.55 16.23 15.30
C GLU A 268 17.52 14.82 14.67
N TYR A 269 16.82 14.59 13.55
CA TYR A 269 16.72 13.25 12.98
C TYR A 269 17.84 12.89 11.98
N LEU A 270 18.73 13.83 11.60
CA LEU A 270 19.82 13.64 10.64
C LEU A 270 19.43 12.84 9.38
N ASP A 271 18.27 13.13 8.78
CA ASP A 271 17.68 12.41 7.63
C ASP A 271 17.45 10.90 7.83
N ALA A 272 17.66 10.39 9.06
CA ALA A 272 17.60 8.96 9.34
C ALA A 272 16.18 8.45 9.59
N ILE A 273 15.24 9.35 9.88
CA ILE A 273 13.80 9.09 10.03
C ILE A 273 13.09 10.10 9.12
N ASP A 274 12.37 9.59 8.11
CA ASP A 274 11.55 10.42 7.23
C ASP A 274 10.11 10.40 7.73
N THR A 275 9.73 11.42 8.50
CA THR A 275 8.38 11.60 9.05
C THR A 275 7.36 11.95 7.96
N PHE A 276 7.78 12.53 6.84
CA PHE A 276 6.90 12.85 5.70
C PHE A 276 6.45 11.60 4.96
N GLN A 277 7.26 10.53 4.98
CA GLN A 277 6.96 9.31 4.26
C GLN A 277 5.68 8.62 4.76
N ALA A 278 5.31 8.79 6.04
CA ALA A 278 4.05 8.29 6.59
C ALA A 278 2.84 8.85 5.82
N ALA A 279 2.92 10.13 5.44
CA ALA A 279 1.87 10.85 4.76
C ALA A 279 1.74 10.56 3.26
N GLU A 280 2.69 9.85 2.64
CA GLU A 280 2.63 9.46 1.22
C GLU A 280 1.40 8.61 0.88
N ASN A 281 0.85 7.89 1.86
CA ASN A 281 -0.36 7.09 1.68
C ASN A 281 -1.61 7.95 1.43
N PHE A 282 -1.59 9.21 1.84
CA PHE A 282 -2.70 10.17 1.72
C PHE A 282 -2.51 11.18 0.59
N VAL A 283 -1.32 11.21 0.00
CA VAL A 283 -0.97 12.07 -1.15
C VAL A 283 -1.86 11.75 -2.33
N ALA A 284 -2.44 12.79 -2.94
CA ALA A 284 -3.29 12.68 -4.11
C ALA A 284 -2.66 11.77 -5.17
N ASN A 285 -3.47 10.94 -5.82
CA ASN A 285 -3.06 10.12 -6.96
C ASN A 285 -3.77 10.53 -8.25
N MET A 286 -4.66 11.52 -8.20
CA MET A 286 -5.34 12.11 -9.35
C MET A 286 -5.73 13.58 -9.09
N ASN A 287 -5.99 14.31 -10.17
CA ASN A 287 -6.49 15.68 -10.12
C ASN A 287 -7.80 15.79 -10.90
N ILE A 288 -8.92 15.86 -10.18
CA ILE A 288 -10.26 15.90 -10.78
C ILE A 288 -10.78 17.34 -10.69
N GLN A 289 -11.00 18.00 -11.82
CA GLN A 289 -11.50 19.39 -11.89
C GLN A 289 -10.68 20.39 -11.05
N GLY A 290 -9.36 20.19 -10.97
CA GLY A 290 -8.47 21.04 -10.16
C GLY A 290 -8.44 20.66 -8.68
N ALA A 291 -9.20 19.66 -8.24
CA ALA A 291 -9.18 19.14 -6.89
C ALA A 291 -8.20 17.96 -6.76
N PRO A 292 -7.27 17.98 -5.79
CA PRO A 292 -6.43 16.83 -5.47
C PRO A 292 -7.28 15.74 -4.79
N VAL A 293 -7.30 14.55 -5.39
CA VAL A 293 -8.05 13.41 -4.87
C VAL A 293 -7.12 12.21 -4.71
N ARG A 294 -7.25 11.51 -3.60
CA ARG A 294 -6.70 10.18 -3.35
C ARG A 294 -7.83 9.18 -3.43
N VAL A 295 -7.83 8.33 -4.46
CA VAL A 295 -8.72 7.16 -4.50
C VAL A 295 -7.92 5.92 -4.10
N THR A 296 -8.34 5.25 -3.04
CA THR A 296 -7.68 4.06 -2.49
C THR A 296 -8.66 2.88 -2.50
N SER A 297 -8.22 1.76 -3.09
CA SER A 297 -8.94 0.49 -3.04
C SER A 297 -8.68 -0.19 -1.70
N VAL A 298 -9.75 -0.59 -1.01
CA VAL A 298 -9.70 -1.27 0.29
C VAL A 298 -10.64 -2.47 0.30
N ASN A 299 -10.28 -3.51 1.05
CA ASN A 299 -11.17 -4.64 1.27
C ASN A 299 -12.29 -4.27 2.27
N LEU A 300 -13.31 -5.14 2.35
CA LEU A 300 -14.47 -4.94 3.22
C LEU A 300 -14.08 -4.75 4.69
N TRP A 301 -13.17 -5.58 5.19
CA TRP A 301 -12.77 -5.57 6.60
C TRP A 301 -12.05 -4.29 6.99
N GLU A 302 -11.20 -3.79 6.10
CA GLU A 302 -10.45 -2.57 6.29
C GLU A 302 -11.38 -1.35 6.31
N LEU A 303 -12.36 -1.29 5.40
CA LEU A 303 -13.38 -0.24 5.47
C LEU A 303 -14.13 -0.30 6.81
N LEU A 304 -14.61 -1.49 7.22
CA LEU A 304 -15.35 -1.63 8.47
C LEU A 304 -14.50 -1.23 9.68
N ARG A 305 -13.19 -1.50 9.65
CA ARG A 305 -12.25 -1.08 10.69
C ARG A 305 -12.15 0.45 10.75
N ILE A 306 -11.91 1.10 9.61
CA ILE A 306 -11.83 2.58 9.50
C ILE A 306 -13.15 3.22 9.97
N MET A 307 -14.29 2.72 9.49
CA MET A 307 -15.59 3.28 9.82
C MET A 307 -15.98 3.10 11.29
N ARG A 308 -15.52 2.02 11.95
CA ARG A 308 -15.72 1.81 13.40
C ARG A 308 -14.85 2.72 14.26
N SER A 309 -13.63 3.00 13.83
CA SER A 309 -12.76 3.99 14.48
C SER A 309 -13.33 5.40 14.40
N GLY A 310 -14.21 5.67 13.42
CA GLY A 310 -14.90 6.95 13.29
C GLY A 310 -14.01 8.04 12.70
N LYS A 311 -14.31 9.30 13.04
CA LYS A 311 -13.59 10.49 12.52
C LYS A 311 -12.22 10.70 13.16
N GLU A 312 -11.91 9.99 14.23
CA GLU A 312 -10.59 10.04 14.87
C GLU A 312 -9.55 9.22 14.09
N ASP A 313 -9.98 8.33 13.17
CA ASP A 313 -9.06 7.66 12.25
C ASP A 313 -8.67 8.63 11.13
N VAL A 314 -7.37 8.86 10.98
CA VAL A 314 -6.79 9.67 9.90
C VAL A 314 -7.21 9.18 8.50
N ARG A 315 -7.64 7.93 8.36
CA ARG A 315 -8.14 7.37 7.09
C ARG A 315 -9.63 7.56 6.88
N HIS A 316 -10.33 8.32 7.72
CA HIS A 316 -11.76 8.52 7.55
C HIS A 316 -12.06 9.14 6.16
N PRO A 317 -12.85 8.48 5.31
CA PRO A 317 -13.11 8.96 3.95
C PRO A 317 -14.01 10.19 3.91
N ASP A 318 -13.80 11.03 2.90
CA ASP A 318 -14.78 12.02 2.46
C ASP A 318 -15.91 11.40 1.63
N LEU A 319 -15.62 10.27 0.97
CA LEU A 319 -16.56 9.54 0.12
C LEU A 319 -16.21 8.04 0.12
N VAL A 320 -17.24 7.18 0.14
CA VAL A 320 -17.09 5.73 -0.04
C VAL A 320 -17.78 5.29 -1.33
N ILE A 321 -17.07 4.53 -2.15
CA ILE A 321 -17.59 3.90 -3.36
C ILE A 321 -17.78 2.42 -3.07
N LEU A 322 -19.02 1.96 -3.08
CA LEU A 322 -19.39 0.55 -2.98
C LEU A 322 -19.54 -0.02 -4.39
N SER A 323 -18.73 -1.03 -4.70
CA SER A 323 -18.68 -1.60 -6.04
C SER A 323 -19.06 -3.07 -6.07
N CYS A 324 -19.75 -3.47 -7.14
CA CYS A 324 -20.05 -4.86 -7.47
C CYS A 324 -19.81 -5.13 -8.95
N ASP A 325 -19.69 -6.40 -9.33
CA ASP A 325 -19.56 -6.85 -10.70
C ASP A 325 -20.89 -7.46 -11.16
N THR A 326 -21.38 -7.03 -12.34
CA THR A 326 -22.60 -7.60 -12.96
C THR A 326 -22.54 -9.12 -13.15
N HIS A 327 -21.35 -9.71 -13.27
CA HIS A 327 -21.14 -11.14 -13.46
C HIS A 327 -21.10 -11.94 -12.15
N SER A 328 -21.30 -11.28 -11.02
CA SER A 328 -21.21 -11.92 -9.71
C SER A 328 -22.38 -11.50 -8.82
N LEU A 329 -23.42 -12.33 -8.81
CA LEU A 329 -24.51 -12.26 -7.83
C LEU A 329 -24.02 -12.19 -6.39
N ARG A 330 -22.90 -12.85 -6.10
CA ARG A 330 -22.24 -12.79 -4.81
C ARG A 330 -21.74 -11.39 -4.50
N SER A 331 -21.02 -10.75 -5.41
CA SER A 331 -20.42 -9.43 -5.21
C SER A 331 -21.48 -8.37 -4.87
N PHE A 332 -22.63 -8.43 -5.53
CA PHE A 332 -23.76 -7.54 -5.28
C PHE A 332 -24.44 -7.80 -3.94
N ARG A 333 -24.66 -9.08 -3.57
CA ARG A 333 -25.18 -9.41 -2.23
C ARG A 333 -24.26 -8.91 -1.13
N GLU A 334 -22.95 -9.03 -1.31
CA GLU A 334 -21.95 -8.49 -0.39
C GLU A 334 -21.99 -6.96 -0.33
N MET A 335 -22.17 -6.28 -1.48
CA MET A 335 -22.37 -4.84 -1.55
C MET A 335 -23.63 -4.38 -0.79
N LEU A 336 -24.77 -5.05 -0.99
CA LEU A 336 -26.03 -4.77 -0.30
C LEU A 336 -25.89 -4.95 1.23
N ALA A 337 -25.30 -6.08 1.65
CA ALA A 337 -25.08 -6.37 3.05
C ALA A 337 -24.13 -5.35 3.70
N LEU A 338 -23.08 -4.94 2.98
CA LEU A 338 -22.17 -3.91 3.45
C LEU A 338 -22.88 -2.56 3.58
N ASP A 339 -23.67 -2.15 2.58
CA ASP A 339 -24.43 -0.90 2.62
C ASP A 339 -25.37 -0.87 3.83
N GLU A 340 -26.10 -1.96 4.07
CA GLU A 340 -26.96 -2.11 5.24
C GLU A 340 -26.19 -1.95 6.55
N VAL A 341 -25.01 -2.59 6.68
CA VAL A 341 -24.15 -2.46 7.87
C VAL A 341 -23.67 -1.02 8.07
N LEU A 342 -23.21 -0.36 7.01
CA LEU A 342 -22.76 1.05 7.07
C LEU A 342 -23.90 1.96 7.53
N ARG A 343 -25.11 1.74 7.00
CA ARG A 343 -26.28 2.60 7.19
C ARG A 343 -26.98 2.38 8.52
N GLU A 344 -27.24 1.12 8.88
CA GLU A 344 -28.03 0.76 10.06
C GLU A 344 -27.17 0.57 11.32
N ARG A 345 -26.00 -0.06 11.18
CA ARG A 345 -25.15 -0.39 12.35
C ARG A 345 -24.15 0.69 12.67
N LEU A 346 -23.46 1.21 11.66
CA LEU A 346 -22.42 2.24 11.84
C LEU A 346 -22.96 3.66 11.73
N LYS A 347 -24.21 3.84 11.27
CA LYS A 347 -24.84 5.16 11.04
C LYS A 347 -23.93 6.09 10.25
N CYS A 348 -23.32 5.55 9.20
CA CYS A 348 -22.37 6.23 8.34
C CYS A 348 -23.00 7.51 7.77
N THR A 349 -22.42 8.66 8.12
CA THR A 349 -22.79 9.97 7.55
C THR A 349 -21.98 10.32 6.31
N THR A 350 -20.89 9.60 6.05
CA THR A 350 -20.06 9.79 4.86
C THR A 350 -20.90 9.51 3.61
N PRO A 351 -20.83 10.38 2.59
CA PRO A 351 -21.45 10.11 1.30
C PRO A 351 -21.00 8.78 0.70
N ARG A 352 -21.93 8.09 0.06
CA ARG A 352 -21.74 6.76 -0.53
C ARG A 352 -22.26 6.75 -1.96
N PHE A 353 -21.50 6.13 -2.86
CA PHE A 353 -21.95 5.80 -4.21
C PHE A 353 -22.06 4.30 -4.38
N TRP A 354 -23.01 3.87 -5.21
CA TRP A 354 -23.02 2.53 -5.77
C TRP A 354 -22.45 2.55 -7.17
N VAL A 355 -21.52 1.64 -7.46
CA VAL A 355 -20.87 1.51 -8.75
C VAL A 355 -20.96 0.07 -9.23
N VAL A 356 -21.76 -0.17 -10.27
CA VAL A 356 -21.95 -1.48 -10.88
C VAL A 356 -21.03 -1.60 -12.10
N ILE A 357 -20.07 -2.52 -12.06
CA ILE A 357 -19.09 -2.72 -13.12
C ILE A 357 -19.60 -3.80 -14.09
N GLY A 358 -19.80 -3.42 -15.35
CA GLY A 358 -20.17 -4.30 -16.44
C GLY A 358 -18.96 -4.95 -17.12
N ARG A 359 -19.04 -6.25 -17.45
CA ARG A 359 -18.12 -6.91 -18.39
C ARG A 359 -18.87 -7.52 -19.58
N GLU A 360 -18.21 -7.70 -20.71
CA GLU A 360 -18.76 -8.45 -21.83
C GLU A 360 -18.42 -9.93 -21.66
N THR A 361 -19.30 -10.70 -21.02
CA THR A 361 -19.17 -12.17 -21.05
C THR A 361 -20.49 -12.83 -21.44
N SER A 362 -20.38 -14.07 -21.93
CA SER A 362 -21.45 -14.81 -22.61
C SER A 362 -22.19 -15.80 -21.72
N ASP A 363 -21.83 -15.91 -20.44
CA ASP A 363 -22.19 -17.06 -19.62
C ASP A 363 -23.21 -16.66 -18.55
N ALA A 364 -24.48 -16.72 -18.95
CA ALA A 364 -25.65 -16.13 -18.29
C ALA A 364 -26.11 -16.75 -16.96
N SER A 365 -25.31 -17.56 -16.24
CA SER A 365 -25.86 -18.31 -15.09
C SER A 365 -25.92 -17.54 -13.78
N ASP A 366 -25.09 -16.51 -13.58
CA ASP A 366 -25.00 -15.74 -12.32
C ASP A 366 -24.97 -14.21 -12.51
N GLU A 367 -25.45 -13.76 -13.67
CA GLU A 367 -25.51 -12.34 -14.01
C GLU A 367 -26.62 -11.62 -13.23
N ILE A 368 -26.33 -10.38 -12.85
CA ILE A 368 -27.29 -9.45 -12.29
C ILE A 368 -27.69 -8.47 -13.37
N SER A 369 -28.99 -8.35 -13.59
CA SER A 369 -29.51 -7.34 -14.49
C SER A 369 -29.30 -5.95 -13.89
N LEU A 370 -29.08 -4.95 -14.74
CA LEU A 370 -28.96 -3.57 -14.30
C LEU A 370 -30.24 -3.12 -13.57
N GLU A 371 -31.38 -3.60 -14.06
CA GLU A 371 -32.71 -3.36 -13.51
C GLU A 371 -32.84 -3.88 -12.07
N ASP A 372 -32.26 -5.05 -11.75
CA ASP A 372 -32.25 -5.59 -10.39
C ASP A 372 -31.42 -4.70 -9.44
N ALA A 373 -30.27 -4.22 -9.91
CA ALA A 373 -29.41 -3.33 -9.14
C ALA A 373 -30.08 -1.97 -8.88
N GLU A 374 -30.72 -1.40 -9.90
CA GLU A 374 -31.50 -0.17 -9.77
C GLU A 374 -32.72 -0.33 -8.87
N PHE A 375 -33.42 -1.46 -8.99
CA PHE A 375 -34.56 -1.77 -8.15
C PHE A 375 -34.13 -1.83 -6.69
N ALA A 376 -33.05 -2.57 -6.38
CA ALA A 376 -32.50 -2.62 -5.03
C ALA A 376 -32.07 -1.25 -4.49
N PHE A 377 -31.50 -0.39 -5.35
CA PHE A 377 -31.16 0.99 -4.99
C PHE A 377 -32.40 1.83 -4.66
N LYS A 378 -33.46 1.69 -5.46
CA LYS A 378 -34.74 2.42 -5.29
C LYS A 378 -35.54 1.95 -4.06
N GLU A 379 -35.37 0.70 -3.64
CA GLU A 379 -35.98 0.15 -2.41
C GLU A 379 -35.39 0.78 -1.13
N ILE A 380 -34.18 1.36 -1.18
CA ILE A 380 -33.59 2.03 -0.02
C ILE A 380 -34.33 3.35 0.23
N PRO A 381 -34.79 3.64 1.48
CA PRO A 381 -35.42 4.90 1.84
C PRO A 381 -34.58 6.11 1.45
N LEU A 382 -35.22 7.16 0.92
CA LEU A 382 -34.54 8.35 0.38
C LEU A 382 -33.58 9.03 1.37
N ASP A 383 -33.92 9.06 2.66
CA ASP A 383 -33.11 9.67 3.73
C ASP A 383 -31.83 8.89 4.04
N ARG A 384 -31.75 7.64 3.58
CA ARG A 384 -30.62 6.73 3.85
C ARG A 384 -29.98 6.21 2.57
N ARG A 385 -30.56 6.49 1.41
CA ARG A 385 -30.06 6.04 0.11
C ARG A 385 -28.64 6.55 -0.14
N PRO A 386 -27.76 5.76 -0.78
CA PRO A 386 -26.53 6.31 -1.32
C PRO A 386 -26.83 7.50 -2.23
N GLN A 387 -25.91 8.47 -2.27
CA GLN A 387 -26.14 9.74 -2.95
C GLN A 387 -26.29 9.57 -4.46
N ASP A 388 -25.61 8.57 -5.02
CA ASP A 388 -25.63 8.33 -6.46
C ASP A 388 -25.42 6.85 -6.81
N PHE A 389 -25.76 6.51 -8.06
CA PHE A 389 -25.68 5.18 -8.65
C PHE A 389 -25.09 5.27 -10.06
N PHE A 390 -23.99 4.56 -10.29
CA PHE A 390 -23.30 4.53 -11.58
C PHE A 390 -23.23 3.13 -12.13
N PHE A 391 -23.57 2.99 -13.42
CA PHE A 391 -23.26 1.81 -14.20
C PHE A 391 -22.06 2.07 -15.08
N LEU A 392 -20.97 1.32 -14.87
CA LEU A 392 -19.74 1.44 -15.64
C LEU A 392 -19.64 0.25 -16.59
N PRO A 393 -20.06 0.40 -17.87
CA PRO A 393 -19.81 -0.63 -18.87
C PRO A 393 -18.30 -0.85 -19.07
N GLU A 394 -17.95 -1.95 -19.72
CA GLU A 394 -16.58 -2.43 -19.85
C GLU A 394 -15.56 -1.33 -20.25
N ARG A 395 -14.36 -1.45 -19.69
CA ARG A 395 -13.23 -0.54 -19.88
C ARG A 395 -12.96 -0.27 -21.37
N GLY A 396 -12.99 1.01 -21.73
CA GLY A 396 -12.58 1.50 -23.04
C GLY A 396 -13.71 1.91 -23.98
N LYS A 397 -14.98 1.64 -23.65
CA LYS A 397 -16.10 2.02 -24.53
C LYS A 397 -16.71 3.39 -24.20
N PHE A 398 -16.63 3.86 -22.96
CA PHE A 398 -17.32 5.08 -22.56
C PHE A 398 -16.59 5.88 -21.47
N CYS A 399 -15.73 6.82 -21.88
CA CYS A 399 -15.09 7.76 -20.95
C CYS A 399 -16.09 8.68 -20.24
N SER A 400 -17.29 8.90 -20.80
CA SER A 400 -18.29 9.82 -20.24
C SER A 400 -18.74 9.45 -18.83
N TRP A 401 -18.97 8.17 -18.54
CA TRP A 401 -19.42 7.71 -17.23
C TRP A 401 -18.35 7.91 -16.15
N TYR A 402 -17.09 7.64 -16.48
CA TYR A 402 -15.98 7.91 -15.57
C TYR A 402 -15.76 9.41 -15.36
N LEU A 403 -16.00 10.24 -16.38
CA LEU A 403 -15.95 11.70 -16.26
C LEU A 403 -17.06 12.23 -15.33
N GLU A 404 -18.25 11.66 -15.42
CA GLU A 404 -19.37 11.97 -14.54
C GLU A 404 -19.11 11.50 -13.10
N LEU A 405 -18.69 10.24 -12.92
CA LEU A 405 -18.28 9.72 -11.61
C LEU A 405 -17.19 10.60 -10.98
N GLY A 406 -16.17 11.01 -11.74
CA GLY A 406 -15.14 11.93 -11.26
C GLY A 406 -15.70 13.26 -10.77
N ARG A 407 -16.61 13.87 -11.54
CA ARG A 407 -17.29 15.11 -11.14
C ARG A 407 -18.03 14.94 -9.82
N GLU A 408 -18.85 13.90 -9.72
CA GLU A 408 -19.65 13.66 -8.53
C GLU A 408 -18.80 13.32 -7.30
N ILE A 409 -17.65 12.65 -7.49
CA ILE A 409 -16.66 12.44 -6.42
C ILE A 409 -16.27 13.78 -5.78
N VAL A 410 -15.89 14.77 -6.60
CA VAL A 410 -15.46 16.08 -6.10
C VAL A 410 -16.62 16.85 -5.48
N THR A 411 -17.78 16.86 -6.12
CA THR A 411 -19.00 17.53 -5.62
C THR A 411 -19.35 17.03 -4.22
N HIS A 412 -19.43 15.71 -4.04
CA HIS A 412 -19.82 15.11 -2.77
C HIS A 412 -18.72 15.17 -1.71
N ALA A 413 -17.44 15.05 -2.09
CA ALA A 413 -16.32 15.22 -1.15
C ALA A 413 -16.23 16.66 -0.61
N LYS A 414 -16.44 17.68 -1.47
CA LYS A 414 -16.53 19.08 -1.04
C LYS A 414 -17.71 19.30 -0.09
N SER A 415 -18.88 18.75 -0.43
CA SER A 415 -20.06 18.82 0.42
C SER A 415 -19.82 18.19 1.79
N ALA A 416 -19.16 17.03 1.85
CA ALA A 416 -18.79 16.34 3.09
C ALA A 416 -17.88 17.19 3.98
N ARG A 417 -16.97 17.97 3.38
CA ARG A 417 -16.10 18.92 4.10
C ARG A 417 -16.76 20.28 4.39
N GLY A 418 -18.01 20.49 3.96
CA GLY A 418 -18.69 21.78 4.09
C GLY A 418 -18.06 22.90 3.27
N ILE A 419 -17.31 22.56 2.22
CA ILE A 419 -16.69 23.52 1.30
C ILE A 419 -17.80 23.99 0.34
N VAL A 420 -18.31 25.20 0.59
CA VAL A 420 -19.24 25.86 -0.32
C VAL A 420 -18.45 26.36 -1.52
N ASP A 421 -18.71 25.78 -2.68
CA ASP A 421 -18.15 26.32 -3.93
C ASP A 421 -18.66 27.75 -4.09
N LYS A 422 -17.75 28.72 -3.95
CA LYS A 422 -17.97 30.10 -4.37
C LYS A 422 -17.90 30.17 -5.90
N SER A 423 -18.58 29.26 -6.59
CA SER A 423 -18.70 29.29 -8.04
C SER A 423 -19.48 30.55 -8.39
N GLU A 424 -18.70 31.57 -8.73
CA GLU A 424 -18.97 32.61 -9.70
C GLU A 424 -20.45 32.88 -9.92
N GLY A 425 -21.03 33.73 -9.07
CA GLY A 425 -22.20 34.53 -9.44
C GLY A 425 -21.83 35.54 -10.52
N SER A 426 -21.25 35.10 -11.63
CA SER A 426 -21.09 35.87 -12.86
C SER A 426 -22.33 35.60 -13.72
N ASP A 427 -23.26 36.54 -13.67
CA ASP A 427 -24.28 36.90 -14.67
C ASP A 427 -24.24 36.12 -15.99
N MET A 428 -24.60 34.83 -15.98
CA MET A 428 -24.84 34.05 -17.19
C MET A 428 -26.34 33.85 -17.34
N ASP A 429 -26.88 34.65 -18.24
CA ASP A 429 -28.26 34.62 -18.71
C ASP A 429 -28.76 33.19 -18.91
N ASN A 430 -29.97 33.00 -18.40
CA ASN A 430 -30.77 31.79 -18.30
C ASN A 430 -31.13 31.20 -19.69
N SER A 431 -30.14 30.79 -20.46
CA SER A 431 -30.33 30.05 -21.72
C SER A 431 -30.40 28.57 -21.40
N ASN A 432 -31.63 28.16 -21.13
CA ASN A 432 -32.19 26.81 -21.08
C ASN A 432 -31.43 25.77 -21.94
N VAL A 433 -30.36 25.17 -21.40
CA VAL A 433 -29.76 23.94 -21.94
C VAL A 433 -30.49 22.79 -21.27
N GLY A 434 -31.55 22.32 -21.92
CA GLY A 434 -32.17 21.05 -21.60
C GLY A 434 -31.13 19.94 -21.69
N CYS A 435 -30.94 19.21 -20.60
CA CYS A 435 -30.23 17.94 -20.56
C CYS A 435 -31.01 16.93 -21.42
N LEU A 436 -30.77 16.94 -22.73
CA LEU A 436 -31.25 15.96 -23.67
C LEU A 436 -30.21 14.83 -23.72
N GLY A 437 -30.43 13.77 -22.96
CA GLY A 437 -29.71 12.51 -23.25
C GLY A 437 -29.42 11.53 -22.13
N CYS A 438 -29.76 11.78 -20.86
CA CYS A 438 -29.79 10.70 -19.87
C CYS A 438 -31.16 10.02 -19.92
N THR A 439 -31.34 9.18 -20.93
CA THR A 439 -32.44 8.20 -20.90
C THR A 439 -32.09 7.24 -19.77
N ILE A 440 -32.79 7.40 -18.65
CA ILE A 440 -33.01 6.32 -17.69
C ILE A 440 -33.57 5.17 -18.52
N ILE A 441 -32.75 4.17 -18.80
CA ILE A 441 -33.19 2.88 -19.32
C ILE A 441 -33.41 2.02 -18.09
#